data_AF-A0A7Y9MF01-F1
#
_entry.id   AF-A0A7Y9MF01-F1
#
_cell.length_a   1.000
_cell.length_b   1.000
_cell.length_c   1.000
_cell.angle_alpha   90.00
_cell.angle_beta   90.00
_cell.angle_gamma   90.00
#
_symmetry.space_group_name_H-M   'P 1'
#
loop_
_entity.id
_entity.type
_entity.pdbx_description
1 polymer ?
#
loop_
_entity_poly.entity_id
_entity_poly.type
_entity_poly.pdbx_seq_one_letter_code
_entity_poly.pdbx_strand_id
1 'polypeptide(L)' 'MPENESIAPFGWYPDPAGSGLLRWWDGSAWTERVERPRPEVQPAFGYSSSRLAS' A
#
# COMPACT_ATOMS: atom_id res chain seq x y z
N MET A 1 -25.13 8.57 3.74
CA MET A 1 -24.27 8.25 2.60
C MET A 1 -22.90 7.96 3.18
N PRO A 2 -22.49 6.70 3.43
CA PRO A 2 -21.15 6.48 3.95
C PRO A 2 -20.15 6.64 2.79
N GLU A 3 -19.25 7.57 3.02
CA GLU A 3 -18.07 7.92 2.24
C GLU A 3 -17.16 6.72 1.93
N ASN A 4 -17.12 6.33 0.66
CA ASN A 4 -15.93 5.88 -0.07
C ASN A 4 -14.89 5.06 0.74
N GLU A 5 -15.27 3.86 1.19
CA GLU A 5 -14.35 2.83 1.68
C GLU A 5 -13.56 2.22 0.51
N SER A 6 -12.77 3.04 -0.19
CA SER A 6 -11.82 2.55 -1.18
C SER A 6 -10.72 1.80 -0.45
N ILE A 7 -11.01 0.53 -0.14
CA ILE A 7 -10.07 -0.44 0.41
C ILE A 7 -8.80 -0.38 -0.42
N ALA A 8 -7.66 -0.18 0.24
CA ALA A 8 -6.38 -0.11 -0.42
C ALA A 8 -6.15 -1.40 -1.26
N PRO A 9 -5.63 -1.30 -2.49
CA PRO A 9 -5.32 -2.46 -3.29
C PRO A 9 -4.28 -3.34 -2.58
N PHE A 10 -4.23 -4.63 -2.92
CA PHE A 10 -3.21 -5.51 -2.36
C PHE A 10 -1.81 -5.01 -2.74
N GLY A 11 -0.87 -5.04 -1.80
CA GLY A 11 0.45 -4.44 -2.00
C GLY A 11 1.32 -4.36 -0.74
N TRP A 12 2.53 -3.82 -0.92
CA TRP A 12 3.45 -3.50 0.15
C TRP A 12 3.22 -2.08 0.65
N TYR A 13 3.04 -1.93 1.96
CA TYR A 13 2.79 -0.65 2.61
C TYR A 13 3.62 -0.52 3.89
N PRO A 14 3.85 0.69 4.43
CA PRO A 14 4.55 0.86 5.69
C PRO A 14 3.88 0.08 6.82
N ASP A 15 4.67 -0.66 7.62
CA ASP A 15 4.16 -1.42 8.75
C ASP A 15 3.58 -0.47 9.82
N PRO A 16 2.27 -0.53 10.12
CA PRO A 16 1.64 0.32 11.12
C PRO A 16 2.18 0.09 12.53
N ALA A 17 2.85 -1.05 12.80
CA ALA A 17 3.52 -1.31 14.07
C ALA A 17 4.80 -0.46 14.26
N GLY A 18 5.23 0.32 13.27
CA GLY A 18 6.39 1.21 13.38
C GLY A 18 7.74 0.52 13.28
N SER A 19 7.79 -0.69 12.73
CA SER A 19 9.03 -1.48 12.59
C SER A 19 10.04 -0.90 11.57
N GLY A 20 9.61 0.11 10.79
CA GLY A 20 10.39 0.63 9.66
C GLY A 20 10.45 -0.32 8.47
N LEU A 21 9.65 -1.40 8.48
CA LEU A 21 9.52 -2.36 7.39
C LEU A 21 8.29 -2.07 6.54
N LEU A 22 8.24 -2.67 5.36
CA LEU A 22 7.01 -2.80 4.58
C LEU A 22 6.29 -4.08 4.99
N ARG A 23 4.98 -4.03 5.15
CA ARG A 23 4.11 -5.18 5.40
C ARG A 23 3.16 -5.37 4.22
N TRP A 24 2.86 -6.62 3.90
CA TRP A 24 1.94 -6.95 2.80
C TRP A 24 0.48 -6.85 3.26
N TRP A 25 -0.30 -6.03 2.57
CA TRP A 25 -1.75 -5.95 2.63
C TRP A 25 -2.35 -6.79 1.50
N ASP A 26 -3.27 -7.71 1.82
CA ASP A 26 -3.88 -8.60 0.81
C ASP A 26 -5.18 -8.04 0.20
N GLY A 27 -5.61 -6.84 0.59
CA GLY A 27 -6.91 -6.28 0.22
C GLY A 27 -7.98 -6.45 1.31
N SER A 28 -7.71 -7.15 2.40
CA SER A 28 -8.65 -7.35 3.51
C SER A 28 -7.98 -7.34 4.88
N ALA A 29 -6.74 -7.81 4.98
CA ALA A 29 -5.94 -7.84 6.20
C ALA A 29 -4.44 -7.66 5.93
N TRP A 30 -3.73 -7.26 7.00
CA TRP A 30 -2.27 -7.29 7.03
C TRP A 30 -1.78 -8.72 7.24
N THR A 31 -0.88 -9.17 6.39
CA THR A 31 -0.26 -10.50 6.53
C THR A 31 1.05 -10.43 7.31
N GLU A 32 1.60 -11.58 7.67
CA GLU A 32 2.90 -11.69 8.37
C GLU A 32 4.10 -11.44 7.45
N ARG A 33 3.88 -11.29 6.15
CA ARG A 33 4.95 -10.99 5.20
C ARG A 33 5.43 -9.56 5.41
N VAL A 34 6.71 -9.43 5.75
CA VAL A 34 7.41 -8.15 5.91
C VAL A 34 8.65 -8.12 5.03
N GLU A 35 8.97 -6.96 4.49
CA GLU A 35 10.16 -6.72 3.68
C GLU A 35 10.90 -5.47 4.15
N ARG A 36 12.23 -5.51 4.09
CA ARG A 36 13.03 -4.30 4.34
C ARG A 36 12.87 -3.36 3.16
N PRO A 37 12.60 -2.06 3.37
CA PRO A 37 12.55 -1.10 2.28
C PRO A 37 13.88 -1.14 1.55
N ARG A 38 13.89 -1.61 0.29
CA ARG A 38 15.11 -1.59 -0.51
C ARG A 38 15.24 -0.20 -1.12
N PRO A 39 16.34 0.52 -0.88
CA PRO A 39 16.51 1.89 -1.38
C PRO A 39 16.53 1.97 -2.93
N GLU A 40 16.74 0.85 -3.62
CA GLU A 40 16.71 0.76 -5.09
C GLU A 40 15.29 0.80 -5.67
N VAL A 41 14.29 0.34 -4.93
CA VAL A 41 12.88 0.47 -5.32
C VAL A 41 12.39 1.79 -4.72
N GLN A 42 12.84 2.89 -5.32
CA GLN A 42 12.15 4.16 -5.14
C GLN A 42 10.68 3.97 -5.55
N PRO A 43 9.73 4.59 -4.82
CA PRO A 43 8.33 4.43 -5.11
C PRO A 43 8.09 4.80 -6.57
N ALA A 44 7.31 3.99 -7.29
CA ALA A 44 6.50 4.54 -8.36
C ALA A 44 5.57 5.58 -7.70
N PHE A 45 6.09 6.78 -7.52
CA PHE A 45 5.36 7.98 -7.11
C PHE A 45 4.45 8.32 -8.29
N GLY A 46 3.45 7.48 -8.53
CA GLY A 46 2.86 7.34 -9.85
C GLY A 46 1.63 6.44 -9.97
N TYR A 47 1.24 5.67 -8.96
CA TYR A 47 -0.16 5.19 -8.91
C TYR A 47 -1.06 6.28 -8.32
N SER A 48 -1.13 7.42 -9.01
CA SER A 48 -2.40 8.10 -9.16
C SER A 48 -3.26 7.19 -10.03
N SER A 49 -3.95 6.23 -9.42
CA SER A 49 -5.12 5.64 -10.07
C SER A 49 -6.28 6.63 -9.94
N SER A 50 -6.19 7.76 -10.65
CA SER A 50 -7.30 8.63 -11.02
C SER A 50 -6.85 9.62 -12.11
N ARG A 51 -6.57 9.10 -13.32
CA ARG A 51 -6.75 9.88 -14.56
C ARG A 51 -7.25 8.98 -15.70
N LEU A 52 -8.54 8.66 -15.69
CA LEU A 52 -9.41 8.31 -16.82
C LEU A 52 -10.83 8.59 -16.28
N ALA A 53 -11.67 9.53 -16.72
CA ALA A 53 -12.10 10.05 -18.03
C ALA A 53 -12.87 11.38 -17.74
N SER A 54 -13.13 12.36 -18.61
CA SER A 54 -12.91 12.68 -20.02
C SER A 54 -13.03 14.20 -20.15
#